data_AF-A0A813DQ36-F1
#
_entry.id   AF-A0A813DQ36-F1
#
_cell.length_a   1.000
_cell.length_b   1.000
_cell.length_c   1.000
_cell.angle_alpha   90.00
_cell.angle_beta   90.00
_cell.angle_gamma   90.00
#
_symmetry.space_group_name_H-M   'P 1'
#
loop_
_entity.id
_entity.type
_entity.pdbx_description
1 polymer ?
#
loop_
_entity_poly.entity_id
_entity_poly.type
_entity_poly.pdbx_seq_one_letter_code
_entity_poly.pdbx_strand_id
1 'polypeptide(L)'
;MFSLSGTEPWPRNNILNNKNKNKNNNNHKNNNRSAHPVIRLQLYKVVSLLTACFLLRTERDLQLVSASFGFASLGLPSKPVAAKVFAPCRFKQILDYTTITAKTYQGLPLAALSSTARSSILESLVRGLDEKLHPGSVFQDAERGRCVDGAIRSRGNLQYNWQRDGIRVQLKTSQLIWNKSDRRWLVQFRNVKLKEDDAVESDFDELLVALYTPRGIFIYRHDLKHGLSTNGISTAVTGSDICVCGPSGETNWPAALDVILEKLDASACQHFGHLSLEDELLSELVAVRPQTTGQVYKGLPLADLSSKARGDCLKALVCEVDSLLHPAGMIKDADSDAFGWLRGRARIKCKSAQLCWSKSEQCWQMYFRHIKLQACGIREMAMFDELLLALYTPRGLSICKHDLEFAVSTQGVRTATHGHRVTINAPKGEQNWQAALKAITNKLDAESNGCKRLAFVPFRRLEGWDGGDE
;
A
#
# COMPACT_ATOMS: atom_id res chain seq x y z
N MET A 1 32.93 47.24 -1.11
CA MET A 1 32.22 48.43 -1.63
C MET A 1 31.51 48.04 -2.91
N PHE A 2 30.23 47.68 -2.84
CA PHE A 2 29.31 47.81 -3.97
C PHE A 2 27.93 48.14 -3.39
N SER A 3 27.33 49.15 -4.01
CA SER A 3 26.24 49.99 -3.51
C SER A 3 24.88 49.30 -3.64
N LEU A 4 24.09 49.38 -2.57
CA LEU A 4 22.66 49.10 -2.53
C LEU A 4 21.89 50.37 -2.94
N SER A 5 20.98 50.22 -3.89
CA SER A 5 19.82 51.08 -4.14
C SER A 5 18.74 50.15 -4.72
N GLY A 6 17.46 50.15 -4.33
CA GLY A 6 16.63 51.10 -3.62
C GLY A 6 15.43 51.43 -4.53
N THR A 7 14.20 51.21 -4.03
CA THR A 7 12.86 51.56 -4.59
C THR A 7 12.29 50.55 -5.62
N GLU A 8 11.03 50.07 -5.58
CA GLU A 8 9.74 50.62 -5.12
C GLU A 8 8.74 49.54 -4.61
N PRO A 9 7.68 49.92 -3.85
CA PRO A 9 6.64 49.03 -3.34
C PRO A 9 5.43 48.91 -4.30
N TRP A 10 5.03 47.68 -4.64
CA TRP A 10 3.80 47.39 -5.38
C TRP A 10 2.58 47.19 -4.45
N PRO A 11 1.36 47.51 -4.92
CA PRO A 11 0.22 47.76 -4.06
C PRO A 11 -0.45 46.48 -3.55
N ARG A 12 -0.95 46.56 -2.31
CA ARG A 12 -1.83 45.57 -1.68
C ARG A 12 -3.16 45.52 -2.43
N ASN A 13 -3.38 44.48 -3.22
CA ASN A 13 -4.70 44.14 -3.72
C ASN A 13 -5.49 43.40 -2.64
N ASN A 14 -6.54 44.07 -2.16
CA ASN A 14 -7.62 43.50 -1.37
C ASN A 14 -8.35 42.44 -2.20
N ILE A 15 -8.09 41.16 -1.91
CA ILE A 15 -8.92 40.06 -2.44
C ILE A 15 -10.12 39.88 -1.50
N LEU A 16 -11.28 40.25 -2.03
CA LEU A 16 -12.59 39.98 -1.47
C LEU A 16 -12.79 38.49 -1.23
N ASN A 17 -13.05 38.17 0.04
CA ASN A 17 -13.58 36.89 0.52
C ASN A 17 -14.87 36.52 -0.22
N ASN A 18 -14.80 35.52 -1.10
CA ASN A 18 -16.00 34.88 -1.64
C ASN A 18 -16.43 33.74 -0.70
N LYS A 19 -17.24 34.10 0.31
CA LYS A 19 -17.91 33.17 1.22
C LYS A 19 -19.00 32.42 0.46
N ASN A 20 -18.68 31.24 -0.07
CA ASN A 20 -19.72 30.30 -0.50
C ASN A 20 -20.33 29.61 0.73
N LYS A 21 -21.54 30.07 1.08
CA LYS A 21 -22.42 29.47 2.08
C LYS A 21 -22.88 28.09 1.59
N ASN A 22 -22.41 27.03 2.23
CA ASN A 22 -23.13 25.77 2.27
C ASN A 22 -23.65 25.56 3.69
N LYS A 23 -24.90 25.96 3.92
CA LYS A 23 -25.66 25.67 5.13
C LYS A 23 -26.08 24.21 5.07
N ASN A 24 -25.52 23.37 5.94
CA ASN A 24 -26.21 22.17 6.40
C ASN A 24 -26.27 22.19 7.92
N ASN A 25 -27.49 22.34 8.41
CA ASN A 25 -27.87 22.25 9.81
C ASN A 25 -27.59 20.84 10.33
N ASN A 26 -26.85 20.74 11.43
CA ASN A 26 -27.01 19.65 12.39
C ASN A 26 -26.74 20.21 13.79
N ASN A 27 -27.85 20.54 14.47
CA ASN A 27 -27.87 20.83 15.89
C ASN A 27 -27.74 19.51 16.66
N HIS A 28 -26.58 19.28 17.29
CA HIS A 28 -26.46 18.35 18.40
C HIS A 28 -25.93 19.08 19.62
N LYS A 29 -26.79 19.15 20.65
CA LYS A 29 -26.52 19.69 21.97
C LYS A 29 -25.50 18.78 22.67
N ASN A 30 -24.34 19.34 22.98
CA ASN A 30 -23.35 18.73 23.87
C ASN A 30 -23.84 18.78 25.31
N ASN A 31 -24.07 17.61 25.92
CA ASN A 31 -24.12 17.47 27.37
C ASN A 31 -22.79 16.87 27.85
N ASN A 32 -22.01 17.70 28.52
CA ASN A 32 -20.81 17.30 29.26
C ASN A 32 -21.21 16.41 30.45
N ARG A 33 -20.71 15.17 30.47
CA ARG A 33 -20.51 14.39 31.70
C ARG A 33 -19.13 13.78 31.69
N SER A 34 -18.29 14.25 32.60
CA SER A 34 -16.99 13.71 32.96
C SER A 34 -17.14 12.27 33.47
N ALA A 35 -16.58 11.30 32.75
CA ALA A 35 -16.49 9.91 33.18
C ALA A 35 -15.16 9.67 33.92
N HIS A 36 -15.27 9.20 35.17
CA HIS A 36 -14.15 8.89 36.06
C HIS A 36 -13.25 7.74 35.53
N PRO A 37 -11.92 7.79 35.74
CA PRO A 37 -10.96 6.81 35.23
C PRO A 37 -11.04 5.40 35.87
N VAL A 38 -11.85 5.20 36.91
CA VAL A 38 -11.94 3.92 37.65
C VAL A 38 -12.70 2.83 36.88
N ILE A 39 -13.60 3.19 35.95
CA ILE A 39 -14.42 2.21 35.21
C ILE A 39 -13.60 1.48 34.11
N ARG A 40 -12.53 2.11 33.59
CA ARG A 40 -11.71 1.48 32.53
C ARG A 40 -10.94 0.26 33.03
N LEU A 41 -10.46 0.23 34.27
CA LEU A 41 -9.70 -0.92 34.80
C LEU A 41 -10.57 -2.16 35.09
N GLN A 42 -11.85 -1.97 35.40
CA GLN A 42 -12.79 -3.07 35.65
C GLN A 42 -13.20 -3.77 34.35
N LEU A 43 -13.39 -3.02 33.25
CA LEU A 43 -13.73 -3.59 31.94
C LEU A 43 -12.61 -4.47 31.35
N TYR A 44 -11.34 -4.12 31.54
CA TYR A 44 -10.22 -4.95 31.06
C TYR A 44 -10.12 -6.29 31.80
N LYS A 45 -10.45 -6.35 33.10
CA LYS A 45 -10.45 -7.61 33.87
C LYS A 45 -11.58 -8.55 33.45
N VAL A 46 -12.78 -8.02 33.18
CA VAL A 46 -13.92 -8.82 32.72
C VAL A 46 -13.70 -9.37 31.32
N VAL A 47 -13.14 -8.58 30.39
CA VAL A 47 -12.81 -9.05 29.04
C VAL A 47 -11.71 -10.10 29.05
N SER A 48 -10.70 -9.96 29.93
CA SER A 48 -9.63 -10.96 30.06
C SER A 48 -10.13 -12.30 30.63
N LEU A 49 -11.05 -12.27 31.60
CA LEU A 49 -11.68 -13.47 32.18
C LEU A 49 -12.61 -14.18 31.17
N LEU A 50 -13.40 -13.43 30.41
CA LEU A 50 -14.25 -13.99 29.35
C LEU A 50 -13.42 -14.60 28.21
N THR A 51 -12.26 -14.01 27.89
CA THR A 51 -11.34 -14.55 26.88
C THR A 51 -10.68 -15.85 27.34
N ALA A 52 -10.30 -15.95 28.62
CA ALA A 52 -9.73 -17.17 29.20
C ALA A 52 -10.76 -18.32 29.28
N CYS A 53 -12.01 -18.03 29.64
CA CYS A 53 -13.08 -19.02 29.64
C CYS A 53 -13.46 -19.50 28.22
N PHE A 54 -13.31 -18.65 27.21
CA PHE A 54 -13.59 -19.03 25.82
C PHE A 54 -12.50 -19.95 25.25
N LEU A 55 -11.21 -19.67 25.54
CA LEU A 55 -10.08 -20.50 25.10
C LEU A 55 -10.12 -21.92 25.70
N LEU A 56 -10.49 -22.05 26.99
CA LEU A 56 -10.62 -23.36 27.66
C LEU A 56 -11.81 -24.18 27.15
N ARG A 57 -12.82 -23.55 26.54
CA ARG A 57 -13.96 -24.25 25.96
C ARG A 57 -13.67 -24.75 24.53
N THR A 58 -12.88 -24.00 23.75
CA THR A 58 -12.50 -24.39 22.39
C THR A 58 -11.49 -25.54 22.31
N GLU A 59 -10.64 -25.74 23.33
CA GLU A 59 -9.71 -26.88 23.33
C GLU A 59 -10.39 -28.22 23.61
N ARG A 60 -11.53 -28.24 24.32
CA ARG A 60 -12.29 -29.47 24.59
C ARG A 60 -13.15 -29.93 23.42
N ASP A 61 -13.66 -29.00 22.60
CA ASP A 61 -14.51 -29.35 21.45
C ASP A 61 -13.70 -29.74 20.19
N LEU A 62 -12.40 -29.40 20.13
CA LEU A 62 -11.52 -29.78 19.01
C LEU A 62 -10.97 -31.21 19.08
N GLN A 63 -11.09 -31.91 20.20
CA GLN A 63 -10.67 -33.32 20.31
C GLN A 63 -11.80 -34.34 20.05
N LEU A 64 -13.06 -33.91 19.93
CA LEU A 64 -14.23 -34.80 19.85
C LEU A 64 -14.92 -34.87 18.48
N VAL A 65 -14.41 -34.20 17.44
CA VAL A 65 -15.02 -34.19 16.09
C VAL A 65 -14.14 -34.83 14.99
N SER A 66 -12.96 -35.37 15.29
CA SER A 66 -12.10 -36.00 14.25
C SER A 66 -12.41 -37.47 13.91
N ALA A 67 -13.46 -38.06 14.49
CA ALA A 67 -13.82 -39.45 14.25
C ALA A 67 -15.27 -39.58 13.74
N SER A 68 -15.48 -39.45 12.42
CA SER A 68 -16.57 -40.13 11.69
C SER A 68 -16.55 -39.86 10.17
N PHE A 69 -16.69 -40.95 9.41
CA PHE A 69 -16.90 -41.09 7.96
C PHE A 69 -15.74 -40.82 6.99
N GLY A 70 -14.74 -41.70 7.03
CA GLY A 70 -13.88 -41.96 5.88
C GLY A 70 -14.60 -42.82 4.82
N PHE A 71 -15.34 -42.20 3.90
CA PHE A 71 -15.59 -42.80 2.60
C PHE A 71 -14.31 -42.66 1.76
N ALA A 72 -13.47 -43.69 1.77
CA ALA A 72 -12.34 -43.79 0.86
C ALA A 72 -12.90 -44.01 -0.56
N SER A 73 -13.21 -42.91 -1.24
CA SER A 73 -13.44 -42.92 -2.68
C SER A 73 -12.14 -43.34 -3.35
N LEU A 74 -12.10 -44.55 -3.92
CA LEU A 74 -11.05 -45.02 -4.81
C LEU A 74 -11.14 -44.24 -6.13
N GLY A 75 -10.90 -42.92 -6.06
CA GLY A 75 -10.83 -42.04 -7.20
C GLY A 75 -9.50 -42.27 -7.91
N LEU A 76 -9.56 -42.80 -9.14
CA LEU A 76 -8.43 -42.78 -10.05
C LEU A 76 -7.89 -41.34 -10.14
N PRO A 77 -6.56 -41.14 -10.16
CA PRO A 77 -5.97 -39.81 -10.23
C PRO A 77 -6.49 -39.12 -11.49
N SER A 78 -7.37 -38.13 -11.30
CA SER A 78 -7.91 -37.36 -12.41
C SER A 78 -6.76 -36.58 -13.02
N LYS A 79 -6.48 -36.78 -14.32
CA LYS A 79 -5.46 -36.00 -15.02
C LYS A 79 -5.66 -34.51 -14.72
N PRO A 80 -4.59 -33.76 -14.38
CA PRO A 80 -4.72 -32.35 -14.07
C PRO A 80 -5.36 -31.63 -15.26
N VAL A 81 -6.46 -30.93 -15.00
CA VAL A 81 -7.15 -30.16 -16.04
C VAL A 81 -6.26 -28.99 -16.42
N ALA A 82 -5.74 -29.01 -17.66
CA ALA A 82 -4.91 -27.94 -18.19
C ALA A 82 -5.63 -26.57 -18.06
N ALA A 83 -4.89 -25.55 -17.64
CA ALA A 83 -5.44 -24.21 -17.47
C ALA A 83 -5.78 -23.58 -18.83
N LYS A 84 -6.91 -22.88 -18.92
CA LYS A 84 -7.30 -22.23 -20.17
C LYS A 84 -6.43 -21.01 -20.45
N VAL A 85 -5.79 -20.98 -21.61
CA VAL A 85 -4.96 -19.84 -22.04
C VAL A 85 -5.83 -18.83 -22.80
N PHE A 86 -5.73 -17.55 -22.44
CA PHE A 86 -6.43 -16.45 -23.12
C PHE A 86 -5.44 -15.47 -23.76
N ALA A 87 -5.68 -15.11 -25.01
CA ALA A 87 -4.83 -14.15 -25.73
C ALA A 87 -4.88 -12.74 -25.09
N PRO A 88 -3.74 -12.07 -24.86
CA PRO A 88 -3.69 -10.75 -24.21
C PRO A 88 -4.38 -9.64 -25.00
N CYS A 89 -4.44 -9.74 -26.33
CA CYS A 89 -5.09 -8.74 -27.18
C CYS A 89 -6.58 -8.54 -26.82
N ARG A 90 -7.22 -9.57 -26.27
CA ARG A 90 -8.61 -9.51 -25.78
C ARG A 90 -8.78 -8.55 -24.60
N PHE A 91 -7.72 -8.33 -23.83
CA PHE A 91 -7.73 -7.52 -22.61
C PHE A 91 -6.95 -6.21 -22.77
N LYS A 92 -6.70 -5.79 -24.01
CA LYS A 92 -5.86 -4.62 -24.32
C LYS A 92 -6.29 -3.37 -23.54
N GLN A 93 -7.60 -3.10 -23.45
CA GLN A 93 -8.11 -1.94 -22.71
C GLN A 93 -7.75 -1.94 -21.21
N ILE A 94 -7.72 -3.13 -20.58
CA ILE A 94 -7.37 -3.29 -19.16
C ILE A 94 -5.85 -3.27 -18.98
N LEU A 95 -5.11 -3.93 -19.88
CA LEU A 95 -3.64 -4.03 -19.83
C LEU A 95 -2.94 -2.71 -20.18
N ASP A 96 -3.52 -1.92 -21.08
CA ASP A 96 -3.04 -0.59 -21.48
C ASP A 96 -3.52 0.51 -20.52
N TYR A 97 -4.31 0.17 -19.49
CA TYR A 97 -4.77 1.15 -18.52
C TYR A 97 -3.57 1.82 -17.83
N THR A 98 -3.52 3.14 -17.93
CA THR A 98 -2.57 3.97 -17.22
C THR A 98 -3.28 5.09 -16.49
N THR A 99 -2.82 5.39 -15.28
CA THR A 99 -3.31 6.57 -14.56
C THR A 99 -2.59 7.81 -15.08
N ILE A 100 -3.21 8.98 -14.96
CA ILE A 100 -2.56 10.26 -15.31
C ILE A 100 -1.22 10.41 -14.54
N THR A 101 -1.19 10.02 -13.26
CA THR A 101 0.05 9.95 -12.48
C THR A 101 1.07 9.01 -13.09
N ALA A 102 0.72 7.76 -13.40
CA ALA A 102 1.66 6.79 -13.96
C ALA A 102 2.23 7.25 -15.31
N LYS A 103 1.38 7.79 -16.20
CA LYS A 103 1.80 8.39 -17.48
C LYS A 103 2.79 9.55 -17.26
N THR A 104 2.54 10.40 -16.27
CA THR A 104 3.37 11.57 -15.95
C THR A 104 4.77 11.20 -15.44
N TYR A 105 4.90 10.04 -14.80
CA TYR A 105 6.17 9.55 -14.25
C TYR A 105 6.85 8.48 -15.12
N GLN A 106 6.33 8.22 -16.32
CA GLN A 106 6.87 7.21 -17.20
C GLN A 106 8.36 7.48 -17.50
N GLY A 107 9.21 6.47 -17.31
CA GLY A 107 10.65 6.57 -17.55
C GLY A 107 11.47 7.22 -16.42
N LEU A 108 10.84 7.75 -15.37
CA LEU A 108 11.56 8.40 -14.28
C LEU A 108 12.16 7.38 -13.28
N PRO A 109 13.36 7.66 -12.72
CA PRO A 109 14.16 6.67 -11.99
C PRO A 109 13.47 6.09 -10.74
N LEU A 110 12.65 6.88 -10.05
CA LEU A 110 11.97 6.45 -8.84
C LEU A 110 10.53 5.96 -9.08
N ALA A 111 10.02 6.05 -10.31
CA ALA A 111 8.64 5.73 -10.64
C ALA A 111 8.33 4.23 -10.50
N ALA A 112 9.25 3.39 -10.99
CA ALA A 112 9.13 1.93 -10.95
C ALA A 112 9.39 1.32 -9.55
N LEU A 113 9.85 2.14 -8.60
CA LEU A 113 10.15 1.69 -7.25
C LEU A 113 8.88 1.62 -6.39
N SER A 114 8.84 0.62 -5.50
CA SER A 114 7.81 0.57 -4.46
C SER A 114 7.86 1.83 -3.59
N SER A 115 6.74 2.19 -2.97
CA SER A 115 6.68 3.37 -2.10
C SER A 115 7.74 3.32 -0.99
N THR A 116 7.92 2.18 -0.32
CA THR A 116 8.95 1.99 0.70
C THR A 116 10.37 2.15 0.14
N ALA A 117 10.65 1.54 -1.01
CA ALA A 117 11.95 1.65 -1.65
C ALA A 117 12.25 3.11 -2.03
N ARG A 118 11.30 3.78 -2.67
CA ARG A 118 11.39 5.19 -3.04
C ARG A 118 11.60 6.08 -1.83
N SER A 119 10.77 5.96 -0.78
CA SER A 119 10.91 6.74 0.45
C SER A 119 12.29 6.54 1.10
N SER A 120 12.84 5.33 1.08
CA SER A 120 14.19 5.09 1.60
C SER A 120 15.31 5.75 0.77
N ILE A 121 15.16 5.88 -0.56
CA ILE A 121 16.14 6.65 -1.36
C ILE A 121 16.01 8.14 -1.05
N LEU A 122 14.77 8.65 -1.02
CA LEU A 122 14.50 10.04 -0.70
C LEU A 122 15.02 10.41 0.71
N GLU A 123 14.93 9.50 1.68
CA GLU A 123 15.52 9.68 3.01
C GLU A 123 17.04 9.83 2.96
N SER A 124 17.74 8.95 2.24
CA SER A 124 19.20 9.06 2.07
C SER A 124 19.61 10.35 1.35
N LEU A 125 18.88 10.74 0.31
CA LEU A 125 19.15 11.98 -0.44
C LEU A 125 18.94 13.23 0.40
N VAL A 126 17.80 13.32 1.10
CA VAL A 126 17.48 14.49 1.93
C VAL A 126 18.45 14.61 3.09
N ARG A 127 18.82 13.49 3.72
CA ARG A 127 19.86 13.50 4.77
C ARG A 127 21.21 13.95 4.24
N GLY A 128 21.65 13.46 3.07
CA GLY A 128 22.91 13.89 2.47
C GLY A 128 22.91 15.39 2.12
N LEU A 129 21.77 15.94 1.70
CA LEU A 129 21.62 17.39 1.54
C LEU A 129 21.68 18.12 2.88
N ASP A 130 21.04 17.59 3.91
CA ASP A 130 21.05 18.16 5.26
C ASP A 130 22.47 18.22 5.84
N GLU A 131 23.24 17.16 5.70
CA GLU A 131 24.66 17.08 6.07
C GLU A 131 25.50 18.13 5.33
N LYS A 132 25.23 18.36 4.04
CA LYS A 132 25.92 19.40 3.24
C LYS A 132 25.57 20.83 3.70
N LEU A 133 24.33 21.08 4.11
CA LEU A 133 23.87 22.40 4.54
C LEU A 133 24.30 22.74 5.98
N HIS A 134 24.64 21.72 6.78
CA HIS A 134 25.08 21.89 8.16
C HIS A 134 26.48 21.30 8.36
N PRO A 135 27.51 21.89 7.72
CA PRO A 135 28.87 21.41 7.86
C PRO A 135 29.33 21.55 9.31
N GLY A 136 29.83 20.45 9.89
CA GLY A 136 30.29 20.39 11.28
C GLY A 136 29.23 19.92 12.29
N SER A 137 27.96 19.80 11.88
CA SER A 137 26.93 19.19 12.71
C SER A 137 27.16 17.69 12.88
N VAL A 138 26.75 17.16 14.03
CA VAL A 138 26.79 15.72 14.33
C VAL A 138 25.45 15.10 13.95
N PHE A 139 25.49 14.14 13.04
CA PHE A 139 24.33 13.38 12.57
C PHE A 139 24.29 12.00 13.21
N GLN A 140 23.13 11.64 13.77
CA GLN A 140 22.90 10.33 14.39
C GLN A 140 21.64 9.69 13.82
N ASP A 141 21.68 8.38 13.64
CA ASP A 141 20.50 7.61 13.23
C ASP A 141 19.46 7.61 14.35
N ALA A 142 18.17 7.64 13.98
CA ALA A 142 17.12 7.56 14.98
C ALA A 142 17.16 6.24 15.76
N GLU A 143 17.11 6.37 17.09
CA GLU A 143 17.13 5.23 17.99
C GLU A 143 15.85 4.39 17.85
N ARG A 144 16.01 3.06 17.84
CA ARG A 144 14.86 2.15 17.80
C ARG A 144 14.23 2.02 19.18
N GLY A 145 13.17 2.79 19.41
CA GLY A 145 12.35 2.65 20.61
C GLY A 145 11.70 1.26 20.73
N ARG A 146 11.25 0.91 21.94
CA ARG A 146 10.42 -0.27 22.19
C ARG A 146 8.93 0.08 22.05
N CYS A 147 8.15 -0.88 21.57
CA CYS A 147 6.69 -0.85 21.63
C CYS A 147 6.21 -1.14 23.06
N VAL A 148 4.93 -0.92 23.34
CA VAL A 148 4.30 -1.19 24.65
C VAL A 148 4.38 -2.67 25.05
N ASP A 149 4.57 -3.57 24.09
CA ASP A 149 4.77 -5.01 24.28
C ASP A 149 6.25 -5.40 24.42
N GLY A 150 7.16 -4.42 24.50
CA GLY A 150 8.60 -4.62 24.60
C GLY A 150 9.29 -4.94 23.27
N ALA A 151 8.55 -5.14 22.17
CA ALA A 151 9.13 -5.42 20.86
C ALA A 151 9.86 -4.19 20.31
N ILE A 152 10.99 -4.39 19.64
CA ILE A 152 11.73 -3.29 18.99
C ILE A 152 10.89 -2.73 17.84
N ARG A 153 10.72 -1.41 17.79
CA ARG A 153 10.00 -0.75 16.69
C ARG A 153 10.73 -0.98 15.37
N SER A 154 9.97 -1.32 14.34
CA SER A 154 10.51 -1.35 12.98
C SER A 154 10.95 0.03 12.53
N ARG A 155 11.92 0.13 11.61
CA ARG A 155 12.42 1.41 11.07
C ARG A 155 11.32 2.33 10.54
N GLY A 156 10.24 1.77 9.99
CA GLY A 156 9.10 2.57 9.50
C GLY A 156 8.21 3.16 10.59
N ASN A 157 8.41 2.78 11.86
CA ASN A 157 7.65 3.26 13.02
C ASN A 157 8.53 4.07 13.99
N LEU A 158 9.67 4.58 13.52
CA LEU A 158 10.49 5.51 14.30
C LEU A 158 9.78 6.86 14.42
N GLN A 159 10.07 7.56 15.52
CA GLN A 159 9.47 8.86 15.83
C GLN A 159 10.03 9.96 14.91
N TYR A 160 11.31 9.86 14.59
CA TYR A 160 12.05 10.70 13.66
C TYR A 160 12.98 9.83 12.80
N ASN A 161 13.60 10.41 11.77
CA ASN A 161 14.46 9.67 10.83
C ASN A 161 15.95 9.79 11.22
N TRP A 162 16.40 10.98 11.63
CA TRP A 162 17.75 11.23 12.16
C TRP A 162 17.75 12.39 13.15
N GLN A 163 18.86 12.55 13.88
CA GLN A 163 19.10 13.65 14.80
C GLN A 163 20.32 14.46 14.34
N ARG A 164 20.23 15.80 14.37
CA ARG A 164 21.28 16.75 14.00
C ARG A 164 21.52 17.72 15.17
N ASP A 165 22.67 17.63 15.83
CA ASP A 165 23.00 18.48 17.00
C ASP A 165 21.90 18.54 18.08
N GLY A 166 21.31 17.39 18.40
CA GLY A 166 20.21 17.32 19.35
C GLY A 166 18.81 17.49 18.73
N ILE A 167 18.70 18.09 17.54
CA ILE A 167 17.43 18.33 16.84
C ILE A 167 16.95 17.04 16.18
N ARG A 168 15.78 16.53 16.57
CA ARG A 168 15.16 15.34 15.97
C ARG A 168 14.42 15.72 14.70
N VAL A 169 14.86 15.20 13.56
CA VAL A 169 14.32 15.50 12.23
C VAL A 169 13.44 14.36 11.74
N GLN A 170 12.16 14.63 11.54
CA GLN A 170 11.25 13.72 10.86
C GLN A 170 11.17 14.09 9.37
N LEU A 171 11.25 13.09 8.50
CA LEU A 171 11.07 13.24 7.07
C LEU A 171 9.78 12.55 6.63
N LYS A 172 8.96 13.27 5.85
CA LYS A 172 7.85 12.69 5.10
C LYS A 172 8.09 12.87 3.62
N THR A 173 7.72 11.87 2.84
CA THR A 173 7.89 11.88 1.39
C THR A 173 6.52 11.73 0.73
N SER A 174 6.31 12.45 -0.36
CA SER A 174 5.11 12.32 -1.17
C SER A 174 5.45 12.43 -2.64
N GLN A 175 4.61 11.81 -3.48
CA GLN A 175 4.68 11.94 -4.93
C GLN A 175 3.57 12.91 -5.35
N LEU A 176 3.79 13.72 -6.37
CA LEU A 176 2.73 14.48 -7.02
C LEU A 176 1.73 13.51 -7.67
N ILE A 177 0.47 13.53 -7.22
CA ILE A 177 -0.55 12.54 -7.61
C ILE A 177 -1.76 13.27 -8.18
N TRP A 178 -2.27 12.79 -9.32
CA TRP A 178 -3.57 13.18 -9.83
C TRP A 178 -4.68 12.53 -9.01
N ASN A 179 -5.44 13.34 -8.27
CA ASN A 179 -6.65 12.90 -7.61
C ASN A 179 -7.82 12.92 -8.59
N LYS A 180 -8.31 11.72 -8.96
CA LYS A 180 -9.42 11.54 -9.92
C LYS A 180 -10.75 12.09 -9.41
N SER A 181 -11.07 11.98 -8.10
CA SER A 181 -12.36 12.43 -7.56
C SER A 181 -12.48 13.95 -7.60
N ASP A 182 -11.39 14.63 -7.22
CA ASP A 182 -11.37 16.08 -7.10
C ASP A 182 -10.84 16.77 -8.36
N ARG A 183 -10.44 15.96 -9.35
CA ARG A 183 -9.84 16.35 -10.62
C ARG A 183 -8.71 17.37 -10.43
N ARG A 184 -7.75 17.08 -9.54
CA ARG A 184 -6.62 17.99 -9.26
C ARG A 184 -5.36 17.25 -8.90
N TRP A 185 -4.21 17.86 -9.13
CA TRP A 185 -2.94 17.39 -8.59
C TRP A 185 -2.80 17.75 -7.12
N LEU A 186 -2.18 16.87 -6.34
CA LEU A 186 -1.85 17.12 -4.94
C LEU A 186 -0.59 16.39 -4.51
N VAL A 187 0.01 16.87 -3.42
CA VAL A 187 0.95 16.10 -2.58
C VAL A 187 0.29 15.87 -1.22
N GLN A 188 0.40 14.65 -0.71
CA GLN A 188 -0.16 14.27 0.59
C GLN A 188 0.89 13.54 1.42
N PHE A 189 1.17 14.08 2.61
CA PHE A 189 2.02 13.47 3.62
C PHE A 189 1.12 12.94 4.72
N ARG A 190 1.23 11.65 5.04
CA ARG A 190 0.31 11.00 5.99
C ARG A 190 0.97 10.67 7.32
N ASN A 191 0.12 10.54 8.34
CA ASN A 191 0.50 10.10 9.68
C ASN A 191 1.62 10.98 10.28
N VAL A 192 1.46 12.30 10.19
CA VAL A 192 2.32 13.29 10.83
C VAL A 192 1.85 13.45 12.28
N LYS A 193 2.67 13.01 13.22
CA LYS A 193 2.34 13.06 14.65
C LYS A 193 2.81 14.38 15.22
N LEU A 194 1.90 15.35 15.28
CA LEU A 194 2.18 16.64 15.91
C LEU A 194 2.07 16.51 17.43
N LYS A 195 2.71 17.44 18.15
CA LYS A 195 2.49 17.61 19.58
C LYS A 195 1.03 18.01 19.83
N GLU A 196 0.31 17.23 20.61
CA GLU A 196 -0.96 17.65 21.20
C GLU A 196 -0.68 18.57 22.39
N ASP A 197 -1.55 19.55 22.64
CA ASP A 197 -1.34 20.61 23.64
C ASP A 197 -1.07 20.06 25.06
N ASP A 198 -1.52 18.83 25.36
CA ASP A 198 -1.34 18.17 26.66
C ASP A 198 -0.35 16.99 26.66
N ALA A 199 0.28 16.68 25.52
CA ALA A 199 1.22 15.56 25.41
C ALA A 199 2.65 15.97 25.80
N VAL A 200 3.31 15.07 26.54
CA VAL A 200 4.58 15.34 27.24
C VAL A 200 5.67 15.83 26.29
N GLU A 201 5.87 15.26 25.11
CA GLU A 201 6.83 15.76 24.10
C GLU A 201 6.43 15.38 22.67
N SER A 202 6.79 16.23 21.69
CA SER A 202 6.67 15.92 20.26
C SER A 202 7.59 14.74 19.89
N ASP A 203 7.20 13.91 18.93
CA ASP A 203 8.05 12.83 18.40
C ASP A 203 9.28 13.37 17.62
N PHE A 204 9.25 14.65 17.23
CA PHE A 204 10.31 15.35 16.48
C PHE A 204 10.28 16.86 16.74
N ASP A 205 11.38 17.53 16.44
CA ASP A 205 11.54 18.98 16.60
C ASP A 205 11.45 19.70 15.25
N GLU A 206 11.82 19.02 14.17
CA GLU A 206 11.76 19.52 12.80
C GLU A 206 11.07 18.52 11.86
N LEU A 207 10.18 19.02 11.00
CA LEU A 207 9.55 18.24 9.93
C LEU A 207 10.05 18.70 8.57
N LEU A 208 10.77 17.82 7.89
CA LEU A 208 11.09 17.96 6.47
C LEU A 208 10.05 17.22 5.63
N VAL A 209 9.64 17.83 4.53
CA VAL A 209 8.77 17.21 3.53
C VAL A 209 9.47 17.21 2.18
N ALA A 210 9.57 16.03 1.56
CA ALA A 210 10.15 15.87 0.23
C ALA A 210 9.06 15.52 -0.80
N LEU A 211 8.92 16.37 -1.80
CA LEU A 211 7.99 16.25 -2.91
C LEU A 211 8.73 15.67 -4.11
N TYR A 212 8.50 14.39 -4.41
CA TYR A 212 8.99 13.78 -5.65
C TYR A 212 8.05 14.17 -6.80
N THR A 213 8.57 14.91 -7.78
CA THR A 213 7.85 15.42 -8.96
C THR A 213 8.55 15.01 -10.25
N PRO A 214 7.94 15.17 -11.43
CA PRO A 214 8.65 14.97 -12.69
C PRO A 214 9.77 15.99 -12.95
N ARG A 215 9.77 17.15 -12.27
CA ARG A 215 10.85 18.17 -12.37
C ARG A 215 12.05 17.87 -11.47
N GLY A 216 11.89 17.04 -10.44
CA GLY A 216 12.89 16.90 -9.39
C GLY A 216 12.26 16.60 -8.03
N ILE A 217 13.12 16.64 -7.01
CA ILE A 217 12.74 16.46 -5.62
C ILE A 217 12.84 17.81 -4.93
N PHE A 218 11.72 18.38 -4.52
CA PHE A 218 11.67 19.61 -3.74
C PHE A 218 11.59 19.29 -2.26
N ILE A 219 12.38 19.98 -1.44
CA ILE A 219 12.50 19.71 -0.01
C ILE A 219 12.16 20.99 0.73
N TYR A 220 11.22 20.89 1.66
CA TYR A 220 10.78 22.00 2.49
C TYR A 220 10.87 21.63 3.96
N ARG A 221 11.29 22.57 4.79
CA ARG A 221 11.03 22.55 6.22
C ARG A 221 9.62 23.07 6.45
N HIS A 222 8.74 22.21 6.96
CA HIS A 222 7.32 22.49 7.10
C HIS A 222 7.02 23.29 8.38
N ASP A 223 6.07 24.21 8.33
CA ASP A 223 5.69 25.10 9.45
C ASP A 223 4.73 24.48 10.49
N LEU A 224 4.42 23.19 10.29
CA LEU A 224 3.45 22.39 11.06
C LEU A 224 2.00 22.92 11.06
N LYS A 225 1.66 23.88 10.19
CA LYS A 225 0.34 24.51 10.13
C LYS A 225 -0.28 24.43 8.74
N HIS A 226 0.49 24.75 7.71
CA HIS A 226 0.01 24.80 6.35
C HIS A 226 -0.47 23.42 5.86
N GLY A 227 -1.60 23.39 5.15
CA GLY A 227 -2.12 22.15 4.56
C GLY A 227 -2.51 21.04 5.55
N LEU A 228 -2.49 21.29 6.86
CA LEU A 228 -2.79 20.28 7.86
C LEU A 228 -4.30 19.94 7.88
N SER A 229 -4.64 18.65 7.81
CA SER A 229 -6.01 18.19 7.97
C SER A 229 -6.40 18.12 9.44
N THR A 230 -7.53 18.72 9.82
CA THR A 230 -8.08 18.66 11.18
C THR A 230 -9.29 17.73 11.22
N ASN A 231 -9.10 16.42 11.06
CA ASN A 231 -10.21 15.44 11.07
C ASN A 231 -10.63 15.02 12.50
N GLY A 232 -10.50 15.90 13.48
CA GLY A 232 -10.89 15.65 14.88
C GLY A 232 -10.18 14.45 15.51
N ILE A 233 -10.90 13.64 16.30
CA ILE A 233 -10.38 12.55 17.15
C ILE A 233 -9.56 11.50 16.38
N SER A 234 -9.87 11.21 15.11
CA SER A 234 -9.08 10.25 14.34
C SER A 234 -7.62 10.72 14.19
N THR A 235 -7.43 12.03 14.03
CA THR A 235 -6.13 12.68 13.85
C THR A 235 -5.22 12.44 15.06
N ALA A 236 -5.78 12.43 16.26
CA ALA A 236 -5.04 12.16 17.50
C ALA A 236 -4.42 10.76 17.51
N VAL A 237 -5.17 9.76 17.03
CA VAL A 237 -4.73 8.36 17.05
C VAL A 237 -3.80 8.03 15.88
N THR A 238 -4.14 8.49 14.67
CA THR A 238 -3.42 8.10 13.45
C THR A 238 -2.30 9.07 13.07
N GLY A 239 -2.32 10.29 13.62
CA GLY A 239 -1.57 11.43 13.12
C GLY A 239 -2.39 12.25 12.11
N SER A 240 -1.90 13.46 11.85
CA SER A 240 -2.44 14.40 10.87
C SER A 240 -1.96 14.06 9.46
N ASP A 241 -2.73 14.46 8.45
CA ASP A 241 -2.26 14.51 7.07
C ASP A 241 -1.92 15.96 6.71
N ILE A 242 -0.87 16.16 5.92
CA ILE A 242 -0.58 17.43 5.26
C ILE A 242 -0.92 17.26 3.79
N CYS A 243 -1.77 18.13 3.24
CA CYS A 243 -2.20 18.08 1.86
C CYS A 243 -2.10 19.46 1.21
N VAL A 244 -1.32 19.56 0.13
CA VAL A 244 -1.23 20.78 -0.69
C VAL A 244 -1.69 20.43 -2.10
N CYS A 245 -2.69 21.16 -2.58
CA CYS A 245 -3.37 20.88 -3.84
C CYS A 245 -3.14 21.98 -4.87
N GLY A 246 -3.00 21.59 -6.13
CA GLY A 246 -3.10 22.48 -7.28
C GLY A 246 -4.56 22.87 -7.59
N PRO A 247 -4.79 23.64 -8.67
CA PRO A 247 -6.13 24.02 -9.11
C PRO A 247 -6.99 22.81 -9.50
N SER A 248 -8.31 22.91 -9.29
CA SER A 248 -9.25 21.88 -9.75
C SER A 248 -9.47 22.00 -11.26
N GLY A 249 -9.56 20.87 -11.94
CA GLY A 249 -9.64 20.73 -13.38
C GLY A 249 -8.29 20.80 -14.10
N GLU A 250 -7.21 21.24 -13.44
CA GLU A 250 -5.92 21.48 -14.08
C GLU A 250 -5.14 20.18 -14.33
N THR A 251 -5.25 19.61 -15.53
CA THR A 251 -4.54 18.37 -15.88
C THR A 251 -3.04 18.58 -16.18
N ASN A 252 -2.61 19.82 -16.46
CA ASN A 252 -1.22 20.19 -16.71
C ASN A 252 -0.43 20.13 -15.40
N TRP A 253 0.32 19.04 -15.20
CA TRP A 253 1.06 18.83 -13.95
C TRP A 253 2.12 19.92 -13.66
N PRO A 254 2.84 20.51 -14.65
CA PRO A 254 3.72 21.65 -14.38
C PRO A 254 2.98 22.83 -13.75
N ALA A 255 1.90 23.30 -14.37
CA ALA A 255 1.13 24.44 -13.88
C ALA A 255 0.55 24.17 -12.47
N ALA A 256 0.05 22.96 -12.23
CA ALA A 256 -0.45 22.59 -10.92
C ALA A 256 0.67 22.49 -9.86
N LEU A 257 1.86 22.05 -10.24
CA LEU A 257 3.03 22.01 -9.37
C LEU A 257 3.50 23.42 -9.00
N ASP A 258 3.58 24.34 -9.95
CA ASP A 258 3.98 25.73 -9.67
C ASP A 258 3.06 26.37 -8.62
N VAL A 259 1.74 26.16 -8.73
CA VAL A 259 0.77 26.61 -7.70
C VAL A 259 0.96 25.92 -6.35
N ILE A 260 1.37 24.64 -6.33
CA ILE A 260 1.65 23.93 -5.07
C ILE A 260 2.90 24.51 -4.40
N LEU A 261 3.96 24.78 -5.17
CA LEU A 261 5.20 25.37 -4.66
C LEU A 261 4.96 26.81 -4.19
N GLU A 262 4.24 27.62 -4.95
CA GLU A 262 3.85 28.98 -4.56
C GLU A 262 3.10 28.99 -3.22
N LYS A 263 2.19 28.03 -2.99
CA LYS A 263 1.48 27.90 -1.70
C LYS A 263 2.40 27.57 -0.54
N LEU A 264 3.43 26.75 -0.78
CA LEU A 264 4.43 26.43 0.23
C LEU A 264 5.32 27.66 0.50
N ASP A 265 5.78 28.35 -0.55
CA ASP A 265 6.62 29.54 -0.44
C ASP A 265 5.89 30.73 0.20
N ALA A 266 4.58 30.88 -0.06
CA ALA A 266 3.73 31.92 0.55
C ALA A 266 3.32 31.60 2.00
N SER A 267 3.64 30.40 2.49
CA SER A 267 3.42 30.00 3.89
C SER A 267 4.65 30.28 4.75
N ALA A 268 4.67 29.81 6.00
CA ALA A 268 5.88 29.87 6.83
C ALA A 268 6.84 28.68 6.58
N CYS A 269 6.55 27.83 5.57
CA CYS A 269 7.46 26.77 5.16
C CYS A 269 8.73 27.37 4.54
N GLN A 270 9.88 26.79 4.86
CA GLN A 270 11.17 27.22 4.32
C GLN A 270 11.61 26.24 3.23
N HIS A 271 11.87 26.74 2.02
CA HIS A 271 12.48 25.94 0.97
C HIS A 271 13.90 25.52 1.39
N PHE A 272 14.10 24.22 1.55
CA PHE A 272 15.33 23.63 2.05
C PHE A 272 16.29 23.27 0.90
N GLY A 273 15.73 22.88 -0.25
CA GLY A 273 16.51 22.67 -1.47
C GLY A 273 15.76 21.90 -2.55
N HIS A 274 16.40 21.80 -3.72
CA HIS A 274 15.89 21.10 -4.89
C HIS A 274 16.97 20.18 -5.47
N LEU A 275 16.64 18.91 -5.70
CA LEU A 275 17.51 17.93 -6.34
C LEU A 275 16.98 17.56 -7.71
N SER A 276 17.84 17.63 -8.73
CA SER A 276 17.52 17.17 -10.09
C SER A 276 17.34 15.66 -10.13
N LEU A 277 16.51 15.16 -11.06
CA LEU A 277 16.42 13.72 -11.31
C LEU A 277 17.66 13.15 -12.02
N GLU A 278 18.52 14.04 -12.52
CA GLU A 278 19.82 13.72 -13.14
C GLU A 278 20.97 13.77 -12.12
N ASP A 279 20.69 13.99 -10.84
CA ASP A 279 21.69 14.02 -9.79
C ASP A 279 22.45 12.68 -9.72
N GLU A 280 23.78 12.76 -9.66
CA GLU A 280 24.67 11.59 -9.67
C GLU A 280 24.43 10.68 -8.46
N LEU A 281 24.21 11.26 -7.27
CA LEU A 281 23.93 10.50 -6.05
C LEU A 281 22.59 9.77 -6.15
N LEU A 282 21.58 10.38 -6.77
CA LEU A 282 20.31 9.69 -7.04
C LEU A 282 20.54 8.48 -7.95
N SER A 283 21.34 8.63 -9.00
CA SER A 283 21.66 7.55 -9.94
C SER A 283 22.43 6.42 -9.25
N GLU A 284 23.42 6.74 -8.43
CA GLU A 284 24.19 5.78 -7.62
C GLU A 284 23.30 5.02 -6.64
N LEU A 285 22.45 5.73 -5.88
CA LEU A 285 21.54 5.11 -4.91
C LEU A 285 20.50 4.20 -5.56
N VAL A 286 20.09 4.51 -6.79
CA VAL A 286 19.21 3.65 -7.60
C VAL A 286 19.99 2.42 -8.10
N ALA A 287 21.24 2.59 -8.54
CA ALA A 287 22.08 1.54 -9.10
C ALA A 287 22.54 0.50 -8.07
N VAL A 288 22.87 0.92 -6.84
CA VAL A 288 23.34 0.03 -5.75
C VAL A 288 22.27 -0.99 -5.32
N ARG A 289 21.01 -0.80 -5.68
CA ARG A 289 19.96 -1.70 -5.23
C ARG A 289 19.98 -3.02 -6.02
N PRO A 290 20.07 -4.16 -5.31
CA PRO A 290 20.10 -5.48 -5.95
C PRO A 290 18.86 -5.66 -6.81
N GLN A 291 18.98 -6.45 -7.89
CA GLN A 291 17.92 -6.66 -8.88
C GLN A 291 16.57 -6.80 -8.20
N THR A 292 15.82 -5.71 -8.19
CA THR A 292 14.59 -5.64 -7.42
C THR A 292 13.48 -6.31 -8.23
N THR A 293 12.39 -6.66 -7.55
CA THR A 293 11.10 -6.94 -8.21
C THR A 293 10.79 -5.93 -9.32
N GLY A 294 11.19 -4.66 -9.21
CA GLY A 294 10.97 -3.68 -10.28
C GLY A 294 11.69 -4.00 -11.59
N GLN A 295 12.93 -4.50 -11.55
CA GLN A 295 13.72 -4.77 -12.75
C GLN A 295 13.12 -5.90 -13.59
N VAL A 296 12.65 -6.97 -12.94
CA VAL A 296 12.07 -8.12 -13.63
C VAL A 296 10.75 -7.77 -14.33
N TYR A 297 10.07 -6.70 -13.88
CA TYR A 297 8.81 -6.23 -14.47
C TYR A 297 8.99 -5.01 -15.38
N LYS A 298 10.21 -4.55 -15.62
CA LYS A 298 10.45 -3.38 -16.48
C LYS A 298 9.83 -3.60 -17.86
N GLY A 299 8.98 -2.67 -18.28
CA GLY A 299 8.29 -2.70 -19.56
C GLY A 299 7.12 -3.70 -19.66
N LEU A 300 6.70 -4.32 -18.56
CA LEU A 300 5.52 -5.18 -18.56
C LEU A 300 4.23 -4.39 -18.28
N PRO A 301 3.08 -4.87 -18.80
CA PRO A 301 1.78 -4.25 -18.52
C PRO A 301 1.55 -4.12 -17.01
N LEU A 302 1.01 -2.99 -16.57
CA LEU A 302 0.69 -2.70 -15.15
C LEU A 302 1.90 -2.55 -14.21
N ALA A 303 3.15 -2.72 -14.66
CA ALA A 303 4.33 -2.65 -13.81
C ALA A 303 4.52 -1.27 -13.15
N ASP A 304 4.24 -0.21 -13.90
CA ASP A 304 4.40 1.19 -13.45
C ASP A 304 3.19 1.70 -12.65
N LEU A 305 2.16 0.86 -12.47
CA LEU A 305 1.00 1.21 -11.67
C LEU A 305 1.29 1.05 -10.17
N SER A 306 0.72 1.96 -9.38
CA SER A 306 0.67 1.81 -7.92
C SER A 306 0.06 0.47 -7.53
N SER A 307 0.43 -0.06 -6.36
CA SER A 307 -0.11 -1.36 -5.89
C SER A 307 -1.64 -1.40 -5.87
N LYS A 308 -2.30 -0.27 -5.57
CA LYS A 308 -3.76 -0.16 -5.61
C LYS A 308 -4.28 -0.21 -7.04
N ALA A 309 -3.83 0.69 -7.92
CA ALA A 309 -4.30 0.76 -9.31
C ALA A 309 -4.05 -0.55 -10.07
N ARG A 310 -2.91 -1.19 -9.83
CA ARG A 310 -2.61 -2.53 -10.35
C ARG A 310 -3.55 -3.59 -9.81
N GLY A 311 -3.84 -3.58 -8.51
CA GLY A 311 -4.83 -4.49 -7.91
C GLY A 311 -6.22 -4.33 -8.52
N ASP A 312 -6.64 -3.09 -8.79
CA ASP A 312 -7.92 -2.78 -9.44
C ASP A 312 -7.95 -3.31 -10.89
N CYS A 313 -6.88 -3.11 -11.66
CA CYS A 313 -6.76 -3.64 -13.03
C CYS A 313 -6.73 -5.17 -13.07
N LEU A 314 -5.96 -5.79 -12.17
CA LEU A 314 -5.90 -7.26 -12.06
C LEU A 314 -7.26 -7.82 -11.64
N LYS A 315 -7.99 -7.16 -10.74
CA LYS A 315 -9.36 -7.56 -10.37
C LYS A 315 -10.29 -7.51 -11.59
N ALA A 316 -10.25 -6.43 -12.36
CA ALA A 316 -11.06 -6.29 -13.58
C ALA A 316 -10.70 -7.37 -14.62
N LEU A 317 -9.40 -7.65 -14.81
CA LEU A 317 -8.92 -8.69 -15.71
C LEU A 317 -9.40 -10.09 -15.29
N VAL A 318 -9.34 -10.42 -13.99
CA VAL A 318 -9.84 -11.71 -13.48
C VAL A 318 -11.35 -11.82 -13.64
N CYS A 319 -12.10 -10.74 -13.40
CA CYS A 319 -13.55 -10.71 -13.60
C CYS A 319 -13.93 -11.01 -15.05
N GLU A 320 -13.22 -10.39 -16.01
CA GLU A 320 -13.42 -10.65 -17.44
C GLU A 320 -13.04 -12.09 -17.81
N VAL A 321 -11.94 -12.64 -17.29
CA VAL A 321 -11.61 -14.06 -17.53
C VAL A 321 -12.65 -14.99 -16.92
N ASP A 322 -13.18 -14.66 -15.74
CA ASP A 322 -14.20 -15.44 -15.06
C ASP A 322 -15.52 -15.49 -15.86
N SER A 323 -15.89 -14.39 -16.51
CA SER A 323 -17.07 -14.33 -17.41
C SER A 323 -16.91 -15.29 -18.60
N LEU A 324 -15.70 -15.40 -19.14
CA LEU A 324 -15.38 -16.28 -20.27
C LEU A 324 -15.25 -17.75 -19.88
N LEU A 325 -14.92 -18.04 -18.63
CA LEU A 325 -14.92 -19.40 -18.08
C LEU A 325 -16.33 -19.87 -17.76
N HIS A 326 -17.25 -18.94 -17.46
CA HIS A 326 -18.61 -19.25 -17.02
C HIS A 326 -19.66 -18.48 -17.83
N PRO A 327 -19.81 -18.77 -19.14
CA PRO A 327 -20.69 -17.99 -20.03
C PRO A 327 -22.17 -18.02 -19.60
N ALA A 328 -22.61 -19.06 -18.89
CA ALA A 328 -23.96 -19.14 -18.32
C ALA A 328 -24.11 -18.41 -16.97
N GLY A 329 -22.99 -18.05 -16.32
CA GLY A 329 -22.98 -17.35 -15.04
C GLY A 329 -23.11 -15.86 -15.25
N MET A 330 -24.26 -15.28 -14.89
CA MET A 330 -24.41 -13.82 -14.86
C MET A 330 -23.42 -13.22 -13.84
N ILE A 331 -22.55 -12.33 -14.31
CA ILE A 331 -21.62 -11.57 -13.47
C ILE A 331 -22.26 -10.24 -13.07
N LYS A 332 -22.22 -9.92 -11.77
CA LYS A 332 -22.65 -8.63 -11.22
C LYS A 332 -21.61 -8.11 -10.25
N ASP A 333 -21.27 -6.82 -10.35
CA ASP A 333 -20.37 -6.19 -9.38
C ASP A 333 -20.93 -6.26 -7.95
N ALA A 334 -20.03 -6.32 -6.98
CA ALA A 334 -20.41 -6.33 -5.56
C ALA A 334 -20.78 -4.93 -5.08
N ASP A 335 -21.88 -4.82 -4.34
CA ASP A 335 -22.27 -3.57 -3.65
C ASP A 335 -21.42 -3.28 -2.40
N SER A 336 -20.51 -4.19 -2.02
CA SER A 336 -19.68 -4.08 -0.82
C SER A 336 -18.26 -4.59 -1.03
N ASP A 337 -17.34 -4.15 -0.17
CA ASP A 337 -15.93 -4.60 -0.15
C ASP A 337 -15.75 -6.05 0.34
N ALA A 338 -16.83 -6.74 0.75
CA ALA A 338 -16.76 -8.10 1.26
C ALA A 338 -16.25 -9.07 0.19
N PHE A 339 -16.77 -8.96 -1.04
CA PHE A 339 -16.38 -9.76 -2.20
C PHE A 339 -16.11 -8.88 -3.42
N GLY A 340 -15.75 -9.49 -4.55
CA GLY A 340 -15.39 -8.81 -5.78
C GLY A 340 -16.59 -8.60 -6.70
N TRP A 341 -17.28 -9.71 -7.01
CA TRP A 341 -18.47 -9.80 -7.86
C TRP A 341 -19.29 -11.06 -7.49
N LEU A 342 -20.52 -11.14 -7.98
CA LEU A 342 -21.35 -12.33 -7.99
C LEU A 342 -21.20 -13.07 -9.32
N ARG A 343 -21.13 -14.40 -9.28
CA ARG A 343 -21.24 -15.28 -10.45
C ARG A 343 -22.43 -16.21 -10.22
N GLY A 344 -23.58 -15.87 -10.82
CA GLY A 344 -24.86 -16.47 -10.45
C GLY A 344 -25.22 -16.14 -9.00
N ARG A 345 -25.20 -17.14 -8.11
CA ARG A 345 -25.39 -16.94 -6.66
C ARG A 345 -24.08 -16.94 -5.86
N ALA A 346 -22.96 -17.34 -6.47
CA ALA A 346 -21.68 -17.46 -5.78
C ALA A 346 -21.03 -16.07 -5.63
N ARG A 347 -20.60 -15.73 -4.42
CA ARG A 347 -19.85 -14.52 -4.09
C ARG A 347 -18.37 -14.80 -4.31
N ILE A 348 -17.77 -14.12 -5.27
CA ILE A 348 -16.38 -14.36 -5.69
C ILE A 348 -15.49 -13.30 -5.08
N LYS A 349 -14.49 -13.69 -4.27
CA LYS A 349 -13.43 -12.80 -3.81
C LYS A 349 -12.21 -12.95 -4.73
N CYS A 350 -11.71 -11.84 -5.24
CA CYS A 350 -10.43 -11.82 -5.94
C CYS A 350 -9.35 -11.14 -5.09
N LYS A 351 -8.16 -11.74 -5.04
CA LYS A 351 -6.96 -11.14 -4.47
C LYS A 351 -5.81 -11.28 -5.44
N SER A 352 -5.06 -10.22 -5.63
CA SER A 352 -3.87 -10.23 -6.48
C SER A 352 -2.60 -10.14 -5.66
N ALA A 353 -1.54 -10.80 -6.12
CA ALA A 353 -0.19 -10.61 -5.63
C ALA A 353 0.80 -10.53 -6.80
N GLN A 354 1.82 -9.70 -6.65
CA GLN A 354 2.97 -9.68 -7.54
C GLN A 354 4.04 -10.64 -6.98
N LEU A 355 4.66 -11.44 -7.84
CA LEU A 355 5.87 -12.18 -7.47
C LEU A 355 6.97 -11.20 -7.06
N CYS A 356 7.44 -11.26 -5.82
CA CYS A 356 8.43 -10.31 -5.28
C CYS A 356 9.55 -10.99 -4.49
N TRP A 357 10.75 -10.43 -4.56
CA TRP A 357 11.88 -10.90 -3.75
C TRP A 357 11.77 -10.41 -2.31
N SER A 358 11.81 -11.34 -1.36
CA SER A 358 11.84 -11.09 0.07
C SER A 358 13.27 -11.09 0.58
N LYS A 359 13.78 -9.92 0.99
CA LYS A 359 15.13 -9.83 1.59
C LYS A 359 15.22 -10.54 2.95
N SER A 360 14.17 -10.54 3.76
CA SER A 360 14.21 -11.19 5.07
C SER A 360 14.20 -12.71 4.95
N GLU A 361 13.42 -13.24 3.99
CA GLU A 361 13.29 -14.68 3.79
C GLU A 361 14.31 -15.24 2.78
N GLN A 362 15.03 -14.35 2.08
CA GLN A 362 15.95 -14.69 0.99
C GLN A 362 15.27 -15.59 -0.06
N CYS A 363 14.03 -15.26 -0.44
CA CYS A 363 13.29 -16.04 -1.45
C CYS A 363 12.30 -15.16 -2.22
N TRP A 364 11.89 -15.63 -3.39
CA TRP A 364 10.72 -15.08 -4.07
C TRP A 364 9.45 -15.55 -3.39
N GLN A 365 8.46 -14.66 -3.27
CA GLN A 365 7.17 -14.99 -2.67
C GLN A 365 6.01 -14.30 -3.38
N MET A 366 4.82 -14.85 -3.17
CA MET A 366 3.55 -14.18 -3.44
C MET A 366 2.78 -14.03 -2.13
N TYR A 367 2.31 -12.82 -1.88
CA TYR A 367 1.75 -12.44 -0.58
C TYR A 367 0.38 -11.78 -0.73
N PHE A 368 -0.68 -12.51 -0.40
CA PHE A 368 -2.06 -12.05 -0.46
C PHE A 368 -2.52 -11.63 0.94
N ARG A 369 -3.09 -10.42 1.06
CA ARG A 369 -3.48 -9.82 2.35
C ARG A 369 -4.98 -9.61 2.48
N HIS A 370 -5.42 -9.48 3.74
CA HIS A 370 -6.77 -9.03 4.11
C HIS A 370 -7.85 -9.96 3.55
N ILE A 371 -7.64 -11.27 3.68
CA ILE A 371 -8.61 -12.30 3.30
C ILE A 371 -9.46 -12.60 4.53
N LYS A 372 -10.72 -12.21 4.52
CA LYS A 372 -11.60 -12.40 5.68
C LYS A 372 -12.37 -13.71 5.52
N LEU A 373 -11.84 -14.79 6.12
CA LEU A 373 -12.45 -16.12 6.14
C LEU A 373 -13.50 -16.21 7.26
N GLN A 374 -14.41 -17.19 7.15
CA GLN A 374 -15.44 -17.45 8.17
C GLN A 374 -14.83 -18.06 9.45
N ALA A 375 -13.80 -18.90 9.30
CA ALA A 375 -13.27 -19.80 10.32
C ALA A 375 -12.66 -19.15 11.57
N CYS A 376 -12.74 -17.84 11.75
CA CYS A 376 -12.20 -17.16 12.92
C CYS A 376 -13.11 -17.23 14.17
N GLY A 377 -14.25 -17.93 14.12
CA GLY A 377 -15.22 -18.02 15.24
C GLY A 377 -15.91 -16.70 15.61
N ILE A 378 -15.59 -15.60 14.91
CA ILE A 378 -16.09 -14.25 15.18
C ILE A 378 -17.15 -13.83 14.17
N ARG A 379 -17.27 -14.53 13.04
CA ARG A 379 -18.22 -14.23 11.98
C ARG A 379 -19.15 -15.41 11.77
N GLU A 380 -20.45 -15.16 11.87
CA GLU A 380 -21.48 -16.18 11.66
C GLU A 380 -21.55 -16.64 10.20
N MET A 381 -21.18 -15.79 9.23
CA MET A 381 -21.28 -16.09 7.80
C MET A 381 -19.96 -15.84 7.05
N ALA A 382 -19.63 -16.72 6.10
CA ALA A 382 -18.57 -16.49 5.12
C ALA A 382 -18.86 -15.22 4.32
N MET A 383 -17.84 -14.42 4.04
CA MET A 383 -17.98 -13.18 3.27
C MET A 383 -17.95 -13.40 1.76
N PHE A 384 -17.54 -14.59 1.33
CA PHE A 384 -17.49 -15.03 -0.05
C PHE A 384 -17.55 -16.56 -0.09
N ASP A 385 -17.94 -17.11 -1.23
CA ASP A 385 -18.07 -18.55 -1.45
C ASP A 385 -16.83 -19.11 -2.18
N GLU A 386 -16.17 -18.29 -2.99
CA GLU A 386 -14.93 -18.67 -3.67
C GLU A 386 -13.84 -17.60 -3.56
N LEU A 387 -12.58 -18.04 -3.45
CA LEU A 387 -11.41 -17.17 -3.52
C LEU A 387 -10.63 -17.45 -4.80
N LEU A 388 -10.51 -16.43 -5.63
CA LEU A 388 -9.62 -16.41 -6.79
C LEU A 388 -8.34 -15.63 -6.44
N LEU A 389 -7.20 -16.26 -6.70
CA LEU A 389 -5.88 -15.64 -6.59
C LEU A 389 -5.37 -15.28 -7.98
N ALA A 390 -5.03 -14.01 -8.15
CA ALA A 390 -4.44 -13.45 -9.36
C ALA A 390 -2.92 -13.31 -9.15
N LEU A 391 -2.17 -14.21 -9.77
CA LEU A 391 -0.72 -14.30 -9.68
C LEU A 391 -0.10 -13.46 -10.81
N TYR A 392 0.23 -12.21 -10.51
CA TYR A 392 0.90 -11.32 -11.45
C TYR A 392 2.40 -11.65 -11.48
N THR A 393 2.90 -12.07 -12.64
CA THR A 393 4.27 -12.54 -12.86
C THR A 393 4.88 -11.89 -14.11
N PRO A 394 6.20 -12.01 -14.31
CA PRO A 394 6.81 -11.52 -15.54
C PRO A 394 6.35 -12.26 -16.81
N ARG A 395 5.84 -13.50 -16.69
CA ARG A 395 5.29 -14.27 -17.83
C ARG A 395 3.87 -13.84 -18.21
N GLY A 396 3.08 -13.37 -17.25
CA GLY A 396 1.65 -13.19 -17.42
C GLY A 396 0.88 -13.17 -16.10
N LEU A 397 -0.43 -13.32 -16.21
CA LEU A 397 -1.34 -13.48 -15.09
C LEU A 397 -1.86 -14.92 -15.02
N SER A 398 -1.55 -15.64 -13.94
CA SER A 398 -2.19 -16.92 -13.64
C SER A 398 -3.35 -16.71 -12.67
N ILE A 399 -4.47 -17.40 -12.91
CA ILE A 399 -5.68 -17.32 -12.09
C ILE A 399 -5.92 -18.68 -11.45
N CYS A 400 -5.91 -18.73 -10.13
CA CYS A 400 -6.11 -19.96 -9.36
C CYS A 400 -7.33 -19.84 -8.44
N LYS A 401 -8.18 -20.87 -8.40
CA LYS A 401 -9.14 -21.09 -7.32
C LYS A 401 -8.40 -21.66 -6.12
N HIS A 402 -8.54 -21.03 -4.97
CA HIS A 402 -7.89 -21.42 -3.73
C HIS A 402 -8.88 -22.19 -2.83
N ASP A 403 -8.38 -23.18 -2.10
CA ASP A 403 -9.15 -24.07 -1.21
C ASP A 403 -9.50 -23.46 0.16
N LEU A 404 -8.82 -22.36 0.51
CA LEU A 404 -8.91 -21.63 1.79
C LEU A 404 -8.16 -22.28 2.95
N GLU A 405 -7.32 -23.28 2.67
CA GLU A 405 -6.52 -24.00 3.66
C GLU A 405 -5.03 -23.84 3.36
N PHE A 406 -4.62 -24.10 2.11
CA PHE A 406 -3.22 -24.09 1.72
C PHE A 406 -2.56 -22.73 1.99
N ALA A 407 -1.41 -22.75 2.68
CA ALA A 407 -0.58 -21.58 2.95
C ALA A 407 -1.32 -20.39 3.63
N VAL A 408 -2.47 -20.65 4.27
CA VAL A 408 -3.22 -19.65 5.04
C VAL A 408 -2.58 -19.46 6.42
N SER A 409 -2.20 -18.22 6.73
CA SER A 409 -1.69 -17.89 8.06
C SER A 409 -2.79 -17.90 9.10
N THR A 410 -2.53 -18.49 10.26
CA THR A 410 -3.31 -18.33 11.49
C THR A 410 -2.46 -17.59 12.53
N GLN A 411 -2.90 -16.40 12.96
CA GLN A 411 -2.24 -15.59 14.00
C GLN A 411 -3.26 -15.17 15.09
N GLY A 412 -4.22 -16.03 15.40
CA GLY A 412 -5.26 -15.78 16.41
C GLY A 412 -6.02 -14.46 16.20
N VAL A 413 -6.17 -13.68 17.28
CA VAL A 413 -6.93 -12.40 17.32
C VAL A 413 -6.47 -11.39 16.26
N ARG A 414 -5.18 -11.35 15.91
CA ARG A 414 -4.70 -10.45 14.85
C ARG A 414 -5.33 -10.78 13.49
N THR A 415 -5.53 -12.07 13.22
CA THR A 415 -6.12 -12.57 11.98
C THR A 415 -7.60 -12.21 11.89
N ALA A 416 -8.32 -12.29 13.00
CA ALA A 416 -9.71 -11.87 13.08
C ALA A 416 -9.91 -10.39 12.71
N THR A 417 -9.01 -9.52 13.18
CA THR A 417 -9.11 -8.08 12.96
C THR A 417 -8.65 -7.68 11.55
N HIS A 418 -7.52 -8.22 11.09
CA HIS A 418 -6.85 -7.77 9.86
C HIS A 418 -7.14 -8.65 8.64
N GLY A 419 -7.77 -9.80 8.85
CA GLY A 419 -7.91 -10.88 7.87
C GLY A 419 -6.69 -11.81 7.83
N HIS A 420 -6.90 -12.98 7.24
CA HIS A 420 -5.88 -13.95 6.90
C HIS A 420 -4.94 -13.44 5.80
N ARG A 421 -3.78 -14.08 5.73
CA ARG A 421 -2.81 -13.93 4.66
C ARG A 421 -2.60 -15.29 4.01
N VAL A 422 -2.42 -15.29 2.69
CA VAL A 422 -1.91 -16.47 1.96
C VAL A 422 -0.51 -16.12 1.49
N THR A 423 0.48 -16.93 1.87
CA THR A 423 1.89 -16.67 1.53
C THR A 423 2.52 -17.90 0.90
N ILE A 424 2.90 -17.79 -0.38
CA ILE A 424 3.49 -18.90 -1.11
C ILE A 424 4.93 -18.53 -1.44
N ASN A 425 5.86 -19.26 -0.84
CA ASN A 425 7.29 -19.01 -0.96
C ASN A 425 7.93 -19.98 -1.94
N ALA A 426 8.85 -19.48 -2.76
CA ALA A 426 9.84 -20.28 -3.46
C ALA A 426 10.87 -20.86 -2.48
N PRO A 427 11.73 -21.81 -2.91
CA PRO A 427 12.88 -22.25 -2.12
C PRO A 427 13.76 -21.07 -1.68
N LYS A 428 14.31 -21.14 -0.46
CA LYS A 428 15.25 -20.13 0.05
C LYS A 428 16.54 -20.16 -0.78
N GLY A 429 17.08 -18.99 -1.09
CA GLY A 429 18.28 -18.79 -1.90
C GLY A 429 18.05 -18.80 -3.42
N GLU A 430 16.88 -19.20 -3.91
CA GLU A 430 16.60 -19.25 -5.35
C GLU A 430 16.47 -17.83 -5.94
N GLN A 431 17.53 -17.31 -6.57
CA GLN A 431 17.54 -15.97 -7.14
C GLN A 431 16.85 -15.89 -8.50
N ASN A 432 16.76 -17.00 -9.25
CA ASN A 432 16.11 -17.02 -10.55
C ASN A 432 14.58 -17.01 -10.39
N TRP A 433 13.95 -15.91 -10.79
CA TRP A 433 12.51 -15.74 -10.68
C TRP A 433 11.70 -16.79 -11.47
N GLN A 434 12.26 -17.37 -12.55
CA GLN A 434 11.60 -18.39 -13.37
C GLN A 434 11.54 -19.72 -12.64
N ALA A 435 12.67 -20.14 -12.05
CA ALA A 435 12.76 -21.35 -11.23
C ALA A 435 11.89 -21.21 -9.97
N ALA A 436 11.93 -20.04 -9.33
CA ALA A 436 11.05 -19.71 -8.22
C ALA A 436 9.56 -19.75 -8.60
N LEU A 437 9.19 -19.17 -9.74
CA LEU A 437 7.82 -19.21 -10.24
C LEU A 437 7.37 -20.65 -10.48
N LYS A 438 8.20 -21.47 -11.13
CA LYS A 438 7.94 -22.90 -11.36
C LYS A 438 7.69 -23.63 -10.02
N ALA A 439 8.50 -23.36 -9.01
CA ALA A 439 8.32 -23.96 -7.68
C ALA A 439 7.02 -23.51 -7.01
N ILE A 440 6.64 -22.23 -7.13
CA ILE A 440 5.37 -21.71 -6.60
C ILE A 440 4.18 -22.32 -7.35
N THR A 441 4.25 -22.43 -8.67
CA THR A 441 3.18 -23.05 -9.49
C THR A 441 3.02 -24.52 -9.18
N ASN A 442 4.11 -25.27 -9.02
CA ASN A 442 4.06 -26.69 -8.65
C ASN A 442 3.40 -26.89 -7.28
N LYS A 443 3.66 -25.99 -6.32
CA LYS A 443 2.97 -26.02 -5.02
C LYS A 443 1.47 -25.76 -5.18
N LEU A 444 1.07 -24.85 -6.05
CA LEU A 444 -0.35 -24.57 -6.29
C LEU A 444 -1.07 -25.66 -7.08
N ASP A 445 -0.36 -26.42 -7.90
CA ASP A 445 -0.96 -27.49 -8.70
C ASP A 445 -0.92 -28.86 -8.01
N ALA A 446 -0.18 -28.98 -6.89
CA ALA A 446 -0.13 -30.22 -6.12
C ALA A 446 -1.52 -30.57 -5.58
N GLU A 447 -2.00 -31.78 -5.87
CA GLU A 447 -3.32 -32.26 -5.47
C GLU A 447 -3.57 -32.15 -3.96
N SER A 448 -2.51 -32.31 -3.15
CA SER A 448 -2.56 -32.18 -1.69
C SER A 448 -2.93 -30.79 -1.18
N ASN A 449 -2.85 -29.76 -2.03
CA ASN A 449 -3.02 -28.36 -1.63
C ASN A 449 -4.35 -27.77 -2.10
N GLY A 450 -5.25 -28.58 -2.67
CA GLY A 450 -6.64 -28.22 -3.01
C GLY A 450 -6.83 -27.07 -4.02
N CYS A 451 -5.75 -26.44 -4.47
CA CYS A 451 -5.77 -25.30 -5.37
C CYS A 451 -5.94 -25.78 -6.82
N LYS A 452 -6.66 -24.99 -7.62
CA LYS A 452 -6.91 -25.31 -9.04
C LYS A 452 -6.58 -24.12 -9.92
N ARG A 453 -5.63 -24.28 -10.84
CA ARG A 453 -5.38 -23.28 -11.88
C ARG A 453 -6.54 -23.28 -12.88
N LEU A 454 -7.14 -22.12 -13.09
CA LEU A 454 -8.29 -21.95 -13.98
C LEU A 454 -7.85 -21.43 -15.34
N ALA A 455 -6.96 -20.43 -15.33
CA ALA A 455 -6.59 -19.71 -16.54
C ALA A 455 -5.19 -19.08 -16.48
N PHE A 456 -4.67 -18.77 -17.66
CA PHE A 456 -3.43 -18.01 -17.85
C PHE A 456 -3.58 -16.97 -18.96
N VAL A 457 -3.10 -15.75 -18.71
CA VAL A 457 -3.04 -14.65 -19.68
C VAL A 457 -1.57 -14.22 -19.86
N PRO A 458 -0.88 -14.63 -20.94
CA PRO A 458 0.51 -14.24 -21.17
C PRO A 458 0.61 -12.74 -21.52
N PHE A 459 1.65 -12.05 -21.06
CA PHE A 459 1.84 -10.61 -21.39
C PHE A 459 2.61 -10.37 -22.68
N ARG A 460 3.48 -11.30 -23.06
CA ARG A 460 4.16 -11.25 -24.36
C ARG A 460 3.40 -12.13 -25.33
N ARG A 461 3.34 -11.73 -26.61
CA ARG A 461 3.05 -12.69 -27.66
C ARG A 461 4.09 -13.78 -27.52
N LEU A 462 3.62 -15.00 -27.35
CA LEU A 462 4.49 -16.15 -27.35
C LEU A 462 4.82 -16.43 -28.81
N GLU A 463 5.77 -15.66 -29.33
CA GLU A 463 6.38 -15.97 -30.62
C GLU A 463 7.11 -17.31 -30.43
N GLY A 464 6.53 -18.39 -30.97
CA GLY A 464 7.05 -19.75 -30.87
C GLY A 464 6.56 -20.61 -29.68
N TRP A 465 5.42 -20.30 -29.03
CA TRP A 465 4.78 -21.33 -28.19
C TRP A 465 3.95 -22.26 -29.05
N ASP A 466 4.61 -23.29 -29.56
CA ASP A 466 4.03 -24.31 -30.43
C ASP A 466 3.17 -25.31 -29.65
N GLY A 467 2.55 -24.92 -28.52
CA GLY A 467 1.58 -25.72 -27.77
C GLY A 467 2.02 -27.14 -27.33
N GLY A 468 3.27 -27.53 -27.58
CA GLY A 468 3.82 -28.84 -27.32
C GLY A 468 4.71 -28.82 -26.08
N ASP A 469 4.43 -29.76 -25.19
CA ASP A 469 5.17 -30.09 -23.98
C ASP A 469 4.93 -29.17 -22.76
N GLU A 470 3.73 -29.33 -22.17
CA GLU A 470 3.55 -29.33 -20.70
C GLU A 470 3.27 -30.75 -20.20
#